data_AF-A0A2V2U7J5-F1
#
_entry.id   AF-A0A2V2U7J5-F1
#
_cell.length_a   1.000
_cell.length_b   1.000
_cell.length_c   1.000
_cell.angle_alpha   90.00
_cell.angle_beta   90.00
_cell.angle_gamma   90.00
#
_symmetry.space_group_name_H-M   'P 1'
#
loop_
_entity.id
_entity.type
_entity.pdbx_description
1 polymer ?
#
loop_
_entity_poly.entity_id
_entity_poly.type
_entity_poly.pdbx_seq_one_letter_code
_entity_poly.pdbx_strand_id
1 'polypeptide(L)' 'MIRGAAMNAECKLVKQEGLGDHITFVGEVTEISSDENIKPLVYHNGRYWRLDDNNKIPRPSQELLDKVEEIAKKYVKV' A
#
# COMPACT_ATOMS: atom_id res chain seq x y z
N MET A 1 -3.32 -10.31 -16.64
CA MET A 1 -2.78 -10.59 -15.29
C MET A 1 -1.36 -11.13 -15.37
N ILE A 2 -0.51 -10.78 -14.41
CA ILE A 2 0.90 -11.24 -14.38
C ILE A 2 0.91 -12.68 -13.85
N ARG A 3 1.57 -13.59 -14.59
CA ARG A 3 1.75 -14.98 -14.16
C ARG A 3 2.80 -15.05 -13.04
N GLY A 4 2.51 -15.82 -11.99
CA GLY A 4 3.41 -15.96 -10.84
C GLY A 4 3.45 -14.75 -9.90
N ALA A 5 2.50 -13.81 -10.03
CA ALA A 5 2.34 -12.73 -9.05
C ALA A 5 1.65 -13.26 -7.79
N ALA A 6 2.09 -12.79 -6.62
CA ALA A 6 1.45 -13.13 -5.35
C ALA A 6 -0.02 -12.67 -5.28
N MET A 7 -0.32 -11.57 -5.96
CA MET A 7 -1.65 -11.00 -6.06
C MET A 7 -1.82 -10.28 -7.40
N ASN A 8 -3.02 -10.33 -7.91
CA ASN A 8 -3.49 -9.68 -9.11
C ASN A 8 -4.75 -8.89 -8.71
N ALA A 9 -4.70 -7.57 -8.81
CA ALA A 9 -5.85 -6.70 -8.54
C ALA A 9 -6.21 -5.94 -9.82
N GLU A 10 -7.45 -6.12 -10.26
CA GLU A 10 -8.00 -5.34 -11.38
C GLU A 10 -8.58 -4.04 -10.84
N CYS A 11 -8.24 -2.94 -11.51
CA CYS A 11 -8.57 -1.61 -11.03
C CYS A 11 -9.21 -0.75 -12.12
N LYS A 12 -10.20 0.04 -11.73
CA LYS A 12 -10.75 1.14 -12.53
C LYS A 12 -10.20 2.46 -12.02
N LEU A 13 -9.74 3.34 -12.92
CA LEU A 13 -9.31 4.69 -12.54
C LEU A 13 -10.50 5.51 -12.05
N VAL A 14 -10.40 6.05 -10.83
CA VAL A 14 -11.42 6.92 -10.21
C VAL A 14 -10.99 8.37 -10.20
N LYS A 15 -9.70 8.64 -9.97
CA LYS A 15 -9.17 10.01 -9.91
C LYS A 15 -7.74 10.07 -10.41
N GLN A 16 -7.42 11.14 -11.10
CA GLN A 16 -6.05 11.51 -11.44
C GLN A 16 -5.81 12.92 -10.90
N GLU A 17 -4.73 13.11 -10.16
CA GLU A 17 -4.38 14.41 -9.59
C GLU A 17 -2.87 14.66 -9.61
N GLY A 18 -2.48 15.92 -9.79
CA GLY A 18 -1.09 16.34 -9.65
C GLY A 18 -0.76 16.53 -8.18
N LEU A 19 0.31 15.89 -7.71
CA LEU A 19 0.89 16.05 -6.37
C LEU A 19 2.36 16.43 -6.52
N GLY A 20 2.64 17.74 -6.43
CA GLY A 20 3.95 18.29 -6.73
C GLY A 20 4.28 18.17 -8.23
N ASP A 21 5.43 17.57 -8.53
CA ASP A 21 5.91 17.23 -9.88
C ASP A 21 5.48 15.82 -10.34
N HIS A 22 4.69 15.11 -9.53
CA HIS A 22 4.21 13.76 -9.84
C HIS A 22 2.72 13.74 -10.16
N ILE A 23 2.31 12.81 -11.03
CA ILE A 23 0.90 12.48 -11.24
C ILE A 23 0.56 11.29 -10.33
N THR A 24 -0.51 11.43 -9.56
CA THR A 24 -1.07 10.37 -8.72
C THR A 24 -2.36 9.85 -9.34
N PHE A 25 -2.53 8.53 -9.31
CA PHE A 25 -3.72 7.83 -9.79
C PHE A 25 -4.38 7.10 -8.62
N VAL A 26 -5.67 7.34 -8.41
CA VAL A 26 -6.50 6.61 -7.46
C VAL A 26 -7.35 5.63 -8.23
N GLY A 27 -7.11 4.34 -8.01
CA GLY A 27 -7.88 3.25 -8.60
C GLY A 27 -8.81 2.60 -7.58
N GLU A 28 -10.00 2.21 -8.04
CA GLU A 28 -10.94 1.33 -7.32
C GLU A 28 -10.69 -0.11 -7.75
N VAL A 29 -10.51 -1.01 -6.79
CA VAL A 29 -10.33 -2.44 -7.06
C VAL A 29 -11.69 -3.06 -7.41
N THR A 30 -11.82 -3.59 -8.62
CA THR A 30 -13.05 -4.23 -9.10
C THR A 30 -13.02 -5.74 -8.94
N GLU A 31 -11.83 -6.35 -8.99
CA GLU A 31 -11.62 -7.78 -8.79
C GLU A 31 -10.25 -8.04 -8.17
N ILE A 32 -10.14 -9.09 -7.36
CA ILE A 32 -8.90 -9.50 -6.71
C ILE A 32 -8.72 -11.01 -6.78
N SER A 33 -7.51 -11.44 -7.10
CA SER A 33 -7.07 -12.83 -6.99
C SER A 33 -5.69 -12.90 -6.35
N SER A 34 -5.45 -13.92 -5.54
CA SER A 34 -4.18 -14.11 -4.82
C SER A 34 -3.79 -15.58 -4.78
N ASP A 35 -2.48 -15.84 -4.72
CA ASP A 35 -1.91 -17.17 -4.53
C ASP A 35 -1.18 -17.23 -3.18
N GLU A 36 -1.77 -17.93 -2.20
CA GLU A 36 -1.23 -18.03 -0.84
C GLU A 36 0.13 -18.76 -0.76
N ASN A 37 0.48 -19.50 -1.82
CA ASN A 37 1.75 -20.21 -1.93
C ASN A 37 2.91 -19.27 -2.32
N ILE A 38 2.61 -18.10 -2.90
CA ILE A 38 3.61 -17.15 -3.33
C ILE A 38 3.79 -16.09 -2.24
N LYS A 39 4.93 -16.14 -1.55
CA LYS A 39 5.28 -15.15 -0.51
C LYS A 39 5.80 -13.87 -1.15
N PRO A 40 5.16 -12.70 -0.95
CA PRO A 40 5.53 -11.49 -1.66
C PRO A 40 6.84 -10.89 -1.14
N LEU A 41 7.58 -10.26 -2.04
CA LEU A 41 8.73 -9.42 -1.73
C LEU A 41 8.27 -7.96 -1.63
N VAL A 42 8.45 -7.34 -0.47
CA VAL A 42 8.00 -5.98 -0.18
C VAL A 42 9.20 -5.08 0.04
N TYR A 43 9.23 -3.94 -0.64
CA TYR A 43 10.20 -2.89 -0.37
C TYR A 43 9.62 -1.92 0.67
N HIS A 44 10.26 -1.83 1.83
CA HIS A 44 9.84 -0.96 2.92
C HIS A 44 11.06 -0.39 3.65
N ASN A 45 11.07 0.94 3.84
CA ASN A 45 12.12 1.68 4.54
C ASN A 45 13.54 1.38 4.04
N GLY A 46 13.76 1.44 2.72
CA GLY A 46 15.08 1.24 2.11
C GLY A 46 15.54 -0.22 2.00
N ARG A 47 14.70 -1.20 2.35
CA ARG A 47 15.07 -2.61 2.39
C ARG A 47 13.98 -3.49 1.80
N TYR A 48 14.40 -4.62 1.23
CA TYR A 48 13.49 -5.67 0.78
C TYR A 48 13.20 -6.65 1.94
N TRP A 49 11.93 -7.01 2.08
CA TRP A 49 11.39 -7.91 3.08
C TRP A 49 10.63 -9.02 2.36
N ARG A 50 10.85 -10.28 2.76
CA ARG A 50 9.95 -11.36 2.38
C ARG A 50 8.83 -11.39 3.39
N LEU A 51 7.58 -11.22 2.97
CA LEU A 51 6.44 -11.41 3.87
C LEU A 51 6.11 -12.90 3.93
N ASP A 52 6.57 -13.55 4.98
CA ASP A 52 6.25 -14.93 5.32
C ASP A 52 5.93 -15.04 6.82
N ASP A 53 5.62 -16.24 7.30
CA ASP A 53 5.19 -16.46 8.68
C ASP A 53 6.22 -15.99 9.73
N ASN A 54 7.49 -15.91 9.34
CA ASN A 54 8.62 -15.52 10.19
C ASN A 54 9.02 -14.05 10.05
N ASN A 55 8.55 -13.35 9.00
CA ASN A 55 8.99 -12.00 8.65
C ASN A 55 7.79 -11.07 8.46
N LYS A 56 7.12 -10.77 9.59
CA LYS A 56 6.03 -9.80 9.62
C LYS A 56 6.62 -8.40 9.76
N ILE A 57 6.19 -7.48 8.91
CA ILE A 57 6.45 -6.05 9.14
C ILE A 57 5.67 -5.68 10.42
N PRO A 58 6.36 -5.28 11.50
CA PRO A 58 5.67 -4.98 12.76
C PRO A 58 4.72 -3.81 12.55
N ARG A 59 3.55 -3.89 13.19
CA ARG A 59 2.64 -2.75 13.24
C ARG A 59 3.38 -1.57 13.90
N PRO A 60 3.27 -0.34 13.36
CA PRO A 60 3.79 0.85 14.01
C PRO A 60 3.29 0.99 15.44
N SER A 61 4.07 1.64 16.31
CA SER A 61 3.66 1.93 17.69
C SER A 61 2.42 2.84 17.72
N GLN A 62 1.61 2.72 18.77
CA GLN A 62 0.43 3.57 18.93
C GLN A 62 0.78 5.06 18.94
N GLU A 63 1.88 5.44 19.60
CA GLU A 63 2.38 6.82 19.60
C GLU A 63 2.64 7.37 18.19
N LEU A 64 3.17 6.55 17.28
CA LEU A 64 3.39 6.97 15.90
C LEU A 64 2.06 7.10 15.14
N LEU A 65 1.12 6.19 15.38
CA LEU A 65 -0.22 6.25 14.78
C LEU A 65 -0.97 7.51 15.22
N ASP A 66 -0.90 7.87 16.50
CA ASP A 66 -1.53 9.07 17.05
C ASP A 66 -0.94 10.35 16.41
N LYS A 67 0.39 10.42 16.27
CA LYS A 67 1.07 11.53 15.56
C LYS A 67 0.63 11.65 14.10
N VAL A 68 0.49 10.52 13.40
CA VAL A 68 0.01 10.50 12.01
C VAL A 68 -1.42 11.03 11.92
N GLU A 69 -2.28 10.67 12.88
CA GLU A 69 -3.66 11.14 12.94
C GLU A 69 -3.74 12.66 13.20
N GLU A 70 -2.93 13.19 14.12
CA GLU A 70 -2.84 14.63 14.39
C GLU A 70 -2.40 15.42 13.15
N ILE A 71 -1.38 14.92 12.44
CA ILE A 71 -0.92 15.52 11.19
C ILE A 71 -2.03 15.49 10.14
N ALA A 72 -2.69 14.34 9.96
CA ALA A 72 -3.78 14.22 8.99
C ALA A 72 -4.89 15.25 9.28
N LYS A 73 -5.34 15.38 10.54
CA LYS A 73 -6.33 16.37 10.95
C LYS A 73 -5.90 17.81 10.66
N LYS A 74 -4.62 18.15 10.85
CA LYS A 74 -4.08 19.48 10.59
C LYS A 74 -4.12 19.87 9.10
N TYR A 75 -3.97 18.90 8.21
CA TYR A 75 -3.86 19.14 6.76
C TYR A 75 -5.09 18.72 5.93
N VAL A 76 -6.14 18.19 6.57
CA VAL A 76 -7.45 18.02 5.92
C VAL A 76 -7.99 19.42 5.63
N LYS A 77 -8.00 19.80 4.35
CA LYS A 77 -8.74 20.98 3.87
C LYS A 77 -10.23 20.68 3.99
N VAL A 78 -10.94 21.48 4.79
CA VAL A 78 -12.41 21.62 4.74
C VAL A 78 -12.79 22.32 3.44
#